data_AF-A0A9N7YGV1-F1
#
_entry.id   AF-A0A9N7YGV1-F1
#
_cell.length_a   1.000
_cell.length_b   1.000
_cell.length_c   1.000
_cell.angle_alpha   90.00
_cell.angle_beta   90.00
_cell.angle_gamma   90.00
#
_symmetry.space_group_name_H-M   'P 1'
#
loop_
_entity.id
_entity.type
_entity.pdbx_description
1 polymer ?
#
loop_
_entity_poly.entity_id
_entity_poly.type
_entity_poly.pdbx_seq_one_letter_code
_entity_poly.pdbx_strand_id
1 'polypeptide(L)' 'EALRCKTCGSDDGGELCDWGLSVTCSRIQPMCVRALFTRRGSSIRSCATLEMCEGFKRKQDVDYNCCSNDNCN' A
#
# COMPACT_ATOMS: atom_id res chain seq x y z
N GLU A 1 -20.29 0.37 -0.95
CA GLU A 1 -19.60 -0.35 -2.04
C GLU A 1 -18.32 -0.96 -1.49
N ALA A 2 -17.76 -1.97 -2.15
CA ALA A 2 -16.47 -2.53 -1.71
C ALA A 2 -15.35 -1.60 -2.17
N LEU A 3 -14.52 -1.14 -1.22
CA LEU A 3 -13.38 -0.24 -1.45
C LEU A 3 -12.48 -0.77 -2.57
N ARG A 4 -12.03 0.10 -3.47
CA ARG A 4 -11.08 -0.25 -4.53
C ARG A 4 -9.73 0.40 -4.28
N CYS A 5 -8.64 -0.36 -4.36
CA CYS A 5 -7.29 0.17 -4.16
C CYS A 5 -6.37 -0.16 -5.34
N LYS A 6 -5.30 0.62 -5.49
CA LYS A 6 -4.23 0.30 -6.43
C LYS A 6 -3.39 -0.85 -5.86
N THR A 7 -3.09 -1.82 -6.69
CA THR A 7 -2.16 -2.92 -6.38
C THR A 7 -0.97 -2.90 -7.31
N CYS A 8 0.23 -2.95 -6.72
CA CYS A 8 1.49 -3.16 -7.41
C CYS A 8 2.58 -3.45 -6.36
N GLY A 9 3.67 -4.10 -6.78
CA GLY A 9 4.87 -4.28 -5.97
C GLY A 9 6.10 -4.10 -6.83
N SER A 10 7.08 -3.36 -6.33
CA SER A 10 8.41 -3.27 -6.91
C SER A 10 9.42 -3.91 -5.96
N ASP A 11 10.28 -4.77 -6.51
CA ASP A 11 11.37 -5.40 -5.77
C ASP A 11 12.63 -4.50 -5.74
N ASP A 12 13.63 -4.90 -4.96
CA ASP A 12 14.88 -4.16 -4.70
C ASP A 12 15.53 -3.66 -6.01
N GLY A 13 15.60 -2.33 -6.19
CA GLY A 13 16.19 -1.69 -7.37
C GLY A 13 15.29 -1.55 -8.61
N GLY A 14 14.00 -1.88 -8.50
CA GLY A 14 13.01 -1.69 -9.57
C GLY A 14 12.39 -0.29 -9.62
N GLU A 15 11.65 -0.01 -10.70
CA GLU A 15 10.86 1.23 -10.82
C GLU A 15 9.86 1.31 -9.66
N LEU A 16 9.84 2.44 -8.95
CA LEU A 16 8.89 2.65 -7.87
C LEU A 16 7.47 2.54 -8.43
N CYS A 17 6.58 1.95 -7.63
CA CYS A 17 5.16 1.77 -7.91
C CYS A 17 4.45 3.12 -8.13
N ASP A 18 4.52 3.64 -9.34
CA ASP A 18 3.85 4.88 -9.72
C ASP A 18 2.43 4.60 -10.26
N TRP A 19 2.25 3.43 -10.88
CA TRP A 19 0.99 2.96 -11.42
C TRP A 19 0.66 1.54 -10.93
N GLY A 20 -0.64 1.24 -10.77
CA GLY A 20 -1.12 -0.05 -10.28
C GLY A 20 -2.50 -0.39 -10.81
N LEU A 21 -2.83 -1.68 -10.80
CA LEU A 21 -4.15 -2.17 -11.18
C LEU A 21 -5.15 -1.86 -10.06
N SER A 22 -6.36 -1.41 -10.41
CA SER A 22 -7.41 -1.18 -9.42
C SER A 22 -8.07 -2.51 -9.07
N VAL A 23 -7.96 -2.94 -7.82
CA VAL A 23 -8.57 -4.18 -7.30
C VAL A 23 -9.58 -3.86 -6.21
N THR A 24 -10.64 -4.68 -6.16
CA THR A 24 -11.67 -4.57 -5.13
C THR A 24 -11.18 -5.26 -3.85
N CYS A 25 -11.15 -4.54 -2.74
CA CYS A 25 -10.71 -5.06 -1.45
C CYS A 25 -11.78 -5.93 -0.80
N SER A 26 -11.30 -6.91 -0.01
CA SER A 26 -12.14 -7.72 0.84
C SER A 26 -12.60 -6.93 2.07
N ARG A 27 -13.68 -7.37 2.73
CA ARG A 27 -14.15 -6.75 3.99
C ARG A 27 -13.10 -6.79 5.11
N ILE A 28 -12.14 -7.71 5.04
CA ILE A 28 -11.08 -7.89 6.05
C ILE A 28 -9.95 -6.87 5.84
N GLN A 29 -9.81 -6.34 4.62
CA GLN A 29 -8.81 -5.34 4.26
C GLN A 29 -9.50 -4.02 3.86
N PRO A 30 -10.10 -3.30 4.82
CA PRO A 30 -10.95 -2.14 4.55
C PRO A 30 -10.16 -0.86 4.25
N MET A 31 -8.86 -0.95 3.95
CA MET A 31 -7.98 0.20 3.74
C MET A 31 -7.14 -0.01 2.47
N CYS A 32 -6.75 1.10 1.84
CA CYS A 32 -5.68 1.14 0.86
C CYS A 32 -4.37 1.50 1.56
N VAL A 33 -3.26 0.87 1.18
CA VAL A 33 -1.91 1.22 1.65
C VAL A 33 -0.96 1.48 0.50
N ARG A 34 -0.12 2.50 0.65
CA ARG A 34 1.14 2.70 -0.09
C ARG A 34 2.27 2.65 0.90
N ALA A 35 3.31 1.87 0.63
CA ALA A 35 4.52 1.87 1.43
C ALA A 35 5.75 1.91 0.53
N LEU A 36 6.70 2.76 0.87
CA LEU A 36 8.00 2.96 0.23
C LEU A 36 9.08 2.58 1.25
N PHE A 37 9.79 1.49 0.98
CA PHE A 37 10.88 0.98 1.81
C PHE A 37 12.19 1.64 1.35
N THR A 38 12.55 2.76 2.00
CA THR A 38 13.64 3.63 1.54
C THR A 38 15.00 2.95 1.51
N ARG A 39 15.28 2.03 2.45
CA ARG A 39 16.54 1.26 2.47
C ARG A 39 16.69 0.24 1.33
N ARG A 40 15.57 -0.26 0.81
CA ARG A 40 15.54 -1.30 -0.24
C ARG A 40 15.24 -0.74 -1.62
N GLY A 41 14.91 0.55 -1.72
CA GLY A 41 14.42 1.13 -2.97
C GLY A 41 13.19 0.41 -3.52
N SER A 42 12.38 -0.20 -2.65
CA SER A 42 11.20 -0.98 -3.02
C SER A 42 9.92 -0.30 -2.57
N SER A 43 8.82 -0.59 -3.24
CA SER A 43 7.53 0.00 -2.90
C SER A 43 6.37 -0.94 -3.18
N ILE A 44 5.30 -0.78 -2.43
CA ILE A 44 4.10 -1.60 -2.55
C ILE A 44 2.85 -0.73 -2.43
N ARG A 45 1.85 -1.04 -3.24
CA ARG A 45 0.48 -0.57 -3.08
C ARG A 45 -0.42 -1.79 -2.97
N SER A 46 -1.35 -1.82 -2.02
CA SER A 46 -2.29 -2.93 -1.88
C SER A 46 -3.52 -2.56 -1.02
N CYS A 47 -4.48 -3.48 -0.95
CA CYS A 47 -5.46 -3.50 0.13
C CYS A 47 -4.76 -3.92 1.43
N ALA A 48 -5.13 -3.30 2.54
CA ALA A 48 -4.53 -3.52 3.84
C ALA A 48 -5.56 -3.64 4.95
N THR A 49 -5.16 -4.36 6.01
CA THR A 49 -5.85 -4.31 7.29
C THR A 49 -5.41 -3.08 8.09
N LEU A 50 -6.19 -2.68 9.09
CA LEU A 50 -5.79 -1.63 10.03
C LEU A 50 -4.48 -1.99 10.76
N GLU A 51 -4.29 -3.27 11.10
CA GLU A 51 -3.08 -3.76 11.74
C GLU A 51 -1.84 -3.62 10.85
N MET A 52 -1.96 -3.86 9.54
CA MET A 52 -0.86 -3.63 8.59
C MET A 52 -0.45 -2.16 8.55
N CYS A 53 -1.43 -1.24 8.52
CA CYS A 53 -1.18 0.20 8.55
C CYS A 53 -0.43 0.63 9.82
N GLU A 54 -0.89 0.18 10.99
CA GLU A 54 -0.20 0.42 12.27
C GLU A 54 1.20 -0.23 12.31
N GLY A 55 1.38 -1.36 11.63
CA GLY A 55 2.68 -2.01 11.47
C GLY A 55 3.68 -1.15 10.68
N PHE A 56 3.26 -0.50 9.60
CA PHE A 56 4.11 0.40 8.82
C PHE A 56 4.49 1.66 9.59
N LYS A 57 3.56 2.22 10.39
CA LYS A 57 3.82 3.36 11.27
C LYS A 57 5.00 3.17 12.24
N ARG A 58 5.26 1.93 12.65
CA ARG A 58 6.33 1.60 13.60
C ARG A 58 7.69 1.39 12.94
N LYS A 59 7.77 1.33 11.60
CA LYS A 59 9.02 1.10 10.87
C LYS A 59 9.66 2.44 10.49
N GLN A 60 10.88 2.67 10.94
CA GLN A 60 11.61 3.94 10.70
C GLN A 60 12.06 4.12 9.24
N ASP A 61 12.27 3.03 8.49
CA ASP A 61 12.72 3.05 7.09
C ASP A 61 11.56 2.84 6.09
N VAL A 62 10.34 3.19 6.47
CA VAL A 62 9.15 3.06 5.62
C VAL A 62 8.35 4.35 5.60
N ASP A 63 8.29 4.99 4.43
CA ASP A 63 7.30 6.03 4.16
C ASP A 63 5.99 5.35 3.75
N TYR A 64 4.89 5.65 4.42
CA TYR A 64 3.62 4.96 4.18
C TYR A 64 2.45 5.93 4.20
N ASN A 65 1.41 5.59 3.44
CA ASN A 65 0.12 6.26 3.45
C ASN A 65 -0.98 5.20 3.50
N CYS A 66 -1.89 5.34 4.47
CA CYS A 66 -3.09 4.52 4.59
C CYS A 66 -4.35 5.37 4.51
N CYS A 67 -5.32 4.93 3.72
CA CYS A 67 -6.52 5.71 3.43
C CYS A 67 -7.71 4.79 3.08
N SER A 68 -8.93 5.31 3.18
CA SER A 68 -10.18 4.55 3.03
C SER A 68 -11.04 5.01 1.85
N ASN A 69 -10.44 5.69 0.88
CA ASN A 69 -11.12 6.18 -0.33
C ASN A 69 -10.65 5.37 -1.55
N ASP A 70 -11.47 5.31 -2.59
CA ASP A 70 -11.12 4.55 -3.80
C ASP A 70 -9.83 5.07 -4.45
N ASN A 71 -8.87 4.16 -4.68
CA ASN A 71 -7.59 4.37 -5.34
C ASN A 71 -6.73 5.50 -4.73
N CYS A 72 -6.85 5.74 -3.42
CA CYS A 72 -6.11 6.79 -2.73
C CYS A 72 -4.65 6.43 -2.42
N ASN A 73 -4.25 5.17 -2.59
CA ASN A 73 -2.90 4.66 -2.34
C ASN A 73 -2.03 4.67 -3.58
#